data_AF-A0A7K2AUG5-F1
#
_entry.id   AF-A0A7K2AUG5-F1
#
_cell.length_a   1.000
_cell.length_b   1.000
_cell.length_c   1.000
_cell.angle_alpha   90.00
_cell.angle_beta   90.00
_cell.angle_gamma   90.00
#
_symmetry.space_group_name_H-M   'P 1'
#
loop_
_entity.id
_entity.type
_entity.pdbx_description
1 polymer ?
#
loop_
_entity_poly.entity_id
_entity_poly.type
_entity_poly.pdbx_seq_one_letter_code
_entity_poly.pdbx_strand_id
1 'polypeptide(L)'
;MLSSPAAPTRGEIAWPRCAAGGSSTSTTTRPWSSSRWSRACRLPRGPARPPNRRGALRCAAALASPAMATTAGRLCLLTVPAHPDDEASKGAPTVARYHAEGVRTVLVCCTGGEEGEILNPALDKPSMAEKLAEIRAEELARAAAVIGYDEVVMLGYRDSGMEGSEANAHPDCFANADLDEAVSRLVSVIRRHRPQVIVTYPEDQGGYMHPDHVRVHDISIPAFERAGDARYRPDLGEPWSPAKLYYTLWSRKRIEERHQAFQDLGLESPYNDWWFKRPSTDDQITTQVPVDGFIDARIEGLLAHATQIDPESTFWFGLPPEVERSIHPYDDYVLARGPRPAELPERDLFEGLRAEAAGEYG
;
A
#
# COMPACT_ATOMS: atom_id res chain seq x y z
N MET A 1 7.44 -12.93 42.64
CA MET A 1 6.21 -12.38 42.01
C MET A 1 6.54 -10.97 41.57
N LEU A 2 6.97 -10.83 40.31
CA LEU A 2 7.30 -9.54 39.71
C LEU A 2 6.10 -9.15 38.83
N SER A 3 5.43 -8.07 39.19
CA SER A 3 4.29 -7.51 38.46
C SER A 3 4.77 -6.82 37.18
N SER A 4 4.18 -7.18 36.04
CA SER A 4 4.31 -6.46 34.77
C SER A 4 3.83 -5.01 34.90
N PRO A 5 4.48 -4.02 34.26
CA PRO A 5 3.91 -2.70 34.12
C PRO A 5 2.79 -2.72 33.06
N ALA A 6 1.70 -2.01 33.37
CA ALA A 6 0.50 -1.91 32.55
C ALA A 6 0.75 -1.16 31.22
N ALA A 7 0.06 -1.61 30.16
CA ALA A 7 0.03 -0.94 28.87
C ALA A 7 -0.69 0.42 28.95
N PRO A 8 -0.23 1.44 28.20
CA PRO A 8 -0.90 2.75 28.16
C PRO A 8 -2.25 2.66 27.42
N THR A 9 -3.26 3.33 27.96
CA THR A 9 -4.62 3.42 27.41
C THR A 9 -4.77 4.58 26.40
N ARG A 10 -5.50 4.30 25.31
CA ARG A 10 -6.20 5.22 24.37
C ARG A 10 -5.61 6.63 24.18
N GLY A 11 -4.92 6.85 23.06
CA GLY A 11 -4.74 8.20 22.50
C GLY A 11 -3.52 8.50 21.63
N GLU A 12 -2.52 7.62 21.54
CA GLU A 12 -1.19 8.01 20.99
C GLU A 12 -0.70 7.23 19.76
N ILE A 13 -1.56 6.43 19.11
CA ILE A 13 -1.22 5.81 17.82
C ILE A 13 -2.21 6.33 16.78
N ALA A 14 -2.04 7.59 16.42
CA ALA A 14 -2.63 8.19 15.24
C ALA A 14 -1.47 8.71 14.38
N TRP A 15 -1.54 8.50 13.07
CA TRP A 15 -0.83 9.34 12.11
C TRP A 15 -1.06 10.80 12.53
N PRO A 16 -0.03 11.67 12.61
CA PRO A 16 -0.18 12.98 13.20
C PRO A 16 -1.29 13.74 12.48
N ARG A 17 -2.43 13.92 13.17
CA ARG A 17 -3.48 14.84 12.75
C ARG A 17 -2.83 16.21 12.63
N CYS A 18 -2.94 16.84 11.45
CA CYS A 18 -2.56 18.23 11.25
C CYS A 18 -3.21 19.09 12.33
N ALA A 19 -2.41 19.59 13.28
CA ALA A 19 -2.90 20.51 14.29
C ALA A 19 -3.18 21.87 13.63
N ALA A 20 -4.45 22.21 13.49
CA ALA A 20 -4.87 23.54 13.08
C ALA A 20 -4.48 24.56 14.16
N GLY A 21 -3.47 25.39 13.86
CA GLY A 21 -3.03 26.48 14.71
C GLY A 21 -4.10 27.56 14.89
N GLY A 22 -4.38 27.89 16.15
CA GLY A 22 -5.32 28.93 16.55
C GLY A 22 -4.84 30.35 16.25
N SER A 23 -5.84 31.19 16.04
CA SER A 23 -5.85 32.64 15.77
C SER A 23 -4.77 33.48 16.47
N SER A 24 -4.11 34.33 15.69
CA SER A 24 -3.76 35.68 16.14
C SER A 24 -3.99 36.71 15.03
N THR A 25 -4.43 37.88 15.46
CA THR A 25 -5.03 38.95 14.67
C THR A 25 -4.03 39.86 13.95
N SER A 26 -4.43 40.29 12.76
CA SER A 26 -4.34 41.67 12.22
C SER A 26 -3.56 41.88 10.91
N THR A 27 -4.33 42.39 9.93
CA THR A 27 -3.98 43.42 8.92
C THR A 27 -2.82 43.17 7.93
N THR A 28 -3.16 42.83 6.67
CA THR A 28 -3.45 43.79 5.59
C THR A 28 -3.49 43.04 4.25
N THR A 29 -4.66 42.99 3.62
CA THR A 29 -4.91 42.36 2.32
C THR A 29 -4.50 43.26 1.17
N ARG A 30 -3.75 42.71 0.21
CA ARG A 30 -3.69 43.18 -1.18
C ARG A 30 -4.14 42.03 -2.09
N PRO A 31 -5.13 42.22 -2.98
CA PRO A 31 -5.65 41.11 -3.79
C PRO A 31 -4.80 40.90 -5.04
N TRP A 32 -4.37 39.64 -5.27
CA TRP A 32 -3.93 39.18 -6.58
C TRP A 32 -5.14 38.62 -7.33
N SER A 33 -5.35 39.14 -8.54
CA SER A 33 -6.42 38.82 -9.46
C SER A 33 -6.28 37.44 -10.11
N SER A 34 -7.32 36.61 -9.99
CA SER A 34 -7.53 35.41 -10.80
C SER A 34 -8.39 35.75 -12.02
N SER A 35 -7.81 35.73 -13.22
CA SER A 35 -8.58 35.75 -14.47
C SER A 35 -7.84 34.96 -15.56
N ARG A 36 -8.62 34.25 -16.40
CA ARG A 36 -8.28 33.08 -17.24
C ARG A 36 -8.35 31.83 -16.37
N TRP A 37 -9.37 31.00 -16.48
CA TRP A 37 -9.76 30.27 -17.68
C TRP A 37 -11.28 30.28 -17.90
N SER A 38 -11.72 30.61 -19.11
CA SER A 38 -13.10 30.46 -19.56
C SER A 38 -13.12 30.33 -21.08
N ARG A 39 -13.38 29.10 -21.53
CA ARG A 39 -13.99 28.68 -22.81
C ARG A 39 -13.62 27.20 -23.03
N ALA A 40 -14.44 26.31 -23.58
CA ALA A 40 -15.88 26.15 -23.75
C ALA A 40 -16.00 24.82 -24.50
N CYS A 41 -16.69 23.83 -23.96
CA CYS A 41 -17.23 22.72 -24.76
C CYS A 41 -18.65 22.41 -24.24
N ARG A 42 -19.65 22.81 -25.03
CA ARG A 42 -21.07 22.50 -24.81
C ARG A 42 -21.35 21.13 -25.43
N LEU A 43 -22.06 20.26 -24.71
CA LEU A 43 -22.75 19.10 -25.28
C LEU A 43 -24.27 19.35 -25.28
N PRO A 44 -25.01 18.89 -26.30
CA PRO A 44 -26.44 19.16 -26.42
C PRO A 44 -27.31 18.21 -25.57
N ARG A 45 -28.41 18.77 -25.05
CA ARG A 45 -29.45 18.09 -24.26
C ARG A 45 -30.43 17.35 -25.16
N GLY A 46 -30.75 16.10 -24.83
CA GLY A 46 -31.93 15.35 -25.29
C GLY A 46 -32.92 15.10 -24.13
N PRO A 47 -34.22 14.87 -24.40
CA PRO A 47 -35.27 15.08 -23.40
C PRO A 47 -35.58 13.87 -22.52
N ALA A 48 -36.03 14.15 -21.30
CA ALA A 48 -36.49 13.19 -20.30
C ALA A 48 -38.00 12.89 -20.40
N ARG A 49 -38.40 11.65 -20.07
CA ARG A 49 -39.74 11.28 -19.55
C ARG A 49 -39.66 9.95 -18.73
N PRO A 50 -40.60 9.69 -17.80
CA PRO A 50 -40.28 9.13 -16.48
C PRO A 50 -40.99 7.75 -16.23
N PRO A 51 -41.17 7.21 -15.01
CA PRO A 51 -40.79 5.84 -14.70
C PRO A 51 -41.99 4.89 -14.44
N ASN A 52 -41.74 3.59 -14.41
CA ASN A 52 -42.63 2.68 -13.68
C ASN A 52 -41.88 1.53 -12.98
N ARG A 53 -42.44 1.13 -11.85
CA ARG A 53 -41.83 0.40 -10.73
C ARG A 53 -41.95 -1.14 -10.85
N ARG A 54 -41.11 -1.79 -10.02
CA ARG A 54 -41.25 -3.08 -9.29
C ARG A 54 -40.51 -4.28 -9.89
N GLY A 55 -39.60 -4.84 -9.07
CA GLY A 55 -39.33 -6.28 -9.09
C GLY A 55 -37.91 -6.70 -8.70
N ALA A 56 -37.73 -7.07 -7.44
CA ALA A 56 -36.76 -8.05 -6.91
C ALA A 56 -35.24 -7.81 -7.08
N LEU A 57 -34.60 -7.50 -5.96
CA LEU A 57 -33.16 -7.67 -5.74
C LEU A 57 -32.79 -9.16 -5.91
N ARG A 58 -31.99 -9.45 -6.93
CA ARG A 58 -31.15 -10.65 -6.99
C ARG A 58 -29.71 -10.19 -6.85
N CYS A 59 -29.00 -10.79 -5.89
CA CYS A 59 -27.55 -10.72 -5.77
C CYS A 59 -26.92 -11.08 -7.13
N ALA A 60 -26.23 -10.13 -7.74
CA ALA A 60 -25.47 -10.38 -8.96
C ALA A 60 -24.12 -10.97 -8.57
N ALA A 61 -23.97 -12.25 -8.91
CA ALA A 61 -22.69 -12.95 -8.91
C ALA A 61 -21.69 -12.24 -9.83
N ALA A 62 -20.42 -12.33 -9.44
CA ALA A 62 -19.25 -11.82 -10.13
C ALA A 62 -19.29 -12.03 -11.65
N LEU A 63 -19.16 -10.95 -12.40
CA LEU A 63 -18.78 -11.02 -13.81
C LEU A 63 -17.30 -11.42 -13.85
N ALA A 64 -17.05 -12.67 -14.20
CA ALA A 64 -15.72 -13.15 -14.53
C ALA A 64 -15.17 -12.35 -15.72
N SER A 65 -14.12 -11.57 -15.50
CA SER A 65 -13.29 -11.01 -16.57
C SER A 65 -12.68 -12.14 -17.41
N PRO A 66 -12.45 -11.93 -18.72
CA PRO A 66 -11.92 -12.97 -19.58
C PRO A 66 -10.52 -13.37 -19.09
N ALA A 67 -10.29 -14.69 -19.00
CA ALA A 67 -9.03 -15.27 -18.57
C ALA A 67 -7.87 -14.67 -19.39
N MET A 68 -7.03 -13.84 -18.76
CA MET A 68 -5.74 -13.49 -19.32
C MET A 68 -4.91 -14.78 -19.38
N ALA A 69 -4.50 -15.15 -20.59
CA ALA A 69 -3.54 -16.21 -20.80
C ALA A 69 -2.27 -15.89 -19.99
N THR A 70 -1.85 -16.83 -19.16
CA THR A 70 -0.56 -16.79 -18.47
C THR A 70 0.55 -16.80 -19.51
N THR A 71 1.23 -15.67 -19.69
CA THR A 71 2.44 -15.59 -20.52
C THR A 71 3.56 -16.31 -19.78
N ALA A 72 3.77 -17.59 -20.11
CA ALA A 72 5.01 -18.28 -19.76
C ALA A 72 6.19 -17.39 -20.18
N GLY A 73 7.16 -17.17 -19.28
CA GLY A 73 8.33 -16.33 -19.51
C GLY A 73 8.26 -14.85 -19.09
N ARG A 74 7.10 -14.30 -18.67
CA ARG A 74 7.04 -12.95 -18.07
C ARG A 74 7.23 -13.03 -16.55
N LEU A 75 8.23 -12.32 -16.03
CA LEU A 75 8.43 -12.16 -14.59
C LEU A 75 7.18 -11.57 -13.92
N CYS A 76 6.93 -11.91 -12.66
CA CYS A 76 5.79 -11.45 -11.89
C CYS A 76 6.20 -11.10 -10.44
N LEU A 77 5.84 -9.87 -10.04
CA LEU A 77 5.90 -9.33 -8.69
C LEU A 77 4.49 -9.35 -8.09
N LEU A 78 4.36 -9.88 -6.87
CA LEU A 78 3.14 -9.83 -6.08
C LEU A 78 3.41 -9.05 -4.78
N THR A 79 2.63 -8.01 -4.51
CA THR A 79 2.68 -7.27 -3.24
C THR A 79 1.46 -7.61 -2.39
N VAL A 80 1.63 -7.68 -1.07
CA VAL A 80 0.56 -8.06 -0.14
C VAL A 80 0.42 -7.02 0.99
N PRO A 81 -0.14 -5.84 0.72
CA PRO A 81 -0.51 -4.89 1.77
C PRO A 81 -1.85 -5.22 2.45
N ALA A 82 -2.09 -4.61 3.60
CA ALA A 82 -3.31 -4.83 4.38
C ALA A 82 -4.49 -3.97 3.88
N HIS A 83 -4.26 -2.68 3.65
CA HIS A 83 -5.30 -1.69 3.41
C HIS A 83 -5.08 -0.90 2.10
N PRO A 84 -6.13 -0.25 1.57
CA PRO A 84 -5.98 0.73 0.50
C PRO A 84 -5.23 1.99 0.97
N ASP A 85 -4.03 2.23 0.44
CA ASP A 85 -3.06 3.34 0.71
C ASP A 85 -1.65 2.83 1.03
N ASP A 86 -1.58 1.67 1.66
CA ASP A 86 -0.33 0.98 2.02
C ASP A 86 0.57 0.77 0.80
N GLU A 87 -0.02 0.42 -0.35
CA GLU A 87 0.70 0.16 -1.60
C GLU A 87 1.33 1.42 -2.20
N ALA A 88 0.74 2.58 -1.92
CA ALA A 88 1.25 3.88 -2.35
C ALA A 88 2.36 4.37 -1.41
N SER A 89 2.28 4.05 -0.11
CA SER A 89 3.22 4.53 0.90
C SER A 89 4.61 3.88 0.84
N LYS A 90 4.66 2.60 0.44
CA LYS A 90 5.86 1.74 0.49
C LYS A 90 5.99 0.95 -0.82
N GLY A 91 7.08 1.16 -1.56
CA GLY A 91 7.41 0.35 -2.73
C GLY A 91 6.70 0.73 -4.04
N ALA A 92 5.83 1.75 -4.06
CA ALA A 92 5.17 2.21 -5.29
C ALA A 92 6.16 2.54 -6.43
N PRO A 93 7.28 3.26 -6.20
CA PRO A 93 8.25 3.52 -7.27
C PRO A 93 8.91 2.24 -7.80
N THR A 94 9.20 1.27 -6.92
CA THR A 94 9.71 -0.05 -7.30
C THR A 94 8.73 -0.81 -8.19
N VAL A 95 7.43 -0.79 -7.85
CA VAL A 95 6.38 -1.42 -8.67
C VAL A 95 6.28 -0.75 -10.05
N ALA A 96 6.26 0.58 -10.09
CA ALA A 96 6.21 1.34 -11.33
C ALA A 96 7.42 1.05 -12.24
N ARG A 97 8.61 0.94 -11.65
CA ARG A 97 9.82 0.52 -12.37
C ARG A 97 9.66 -0.85 -13.01
N TYR A 98 9.24 -1.85 -12.24
CA TYR A 98 9.07 -3.21 -12.75
C TYR A 98 7.96 -3.31 -13.81
N HIS A 99 6.87 -2.58 -13.64
CA HIS A 99 5.83 -2.49 -14.67
C HIS A 99 6.39 -1.94 -15.99
N ALA A 100 7.17 -0.86 -15.92
CA ALA A 100 7.83 -0.26 -17.10
C ALA A 100 8.85 -1.21 -17.75
N GLU A 101 9.47 -2.10 -16.97
CA GLU A 101 10.36 -3.17 -17.45
C GLU A 101 9.60 -4.40 -18.02
N GLY A 102 8.26 -4.39 -18.02
CA GLY A 102 7.43 -5.46 -18.54
C GLY A 102 7.18 -6.62 -17.57
N VAL A 103 7.57 -6.49 -16.31
CA VAL A 103 7.23 -7.42 -15.23
C VAL A 103 5.73 -7.31 -14.93
N ARG A 104 5.05 -8.44 -14.71
CA ARG A 104 3.68 -8.43 -14.20
C ARG A 104 3.65 -7.98 -12.76
N THR A 105 2.80 -7.02 -12.44
CA THR A 105 2.67 -6.44 -11.10
C THR A 105 1.26 -6.73 -10.58
N VAL A 106 1.16 -7.50 -9.51
CA VAL A 106 -0.12 -7.89 -8.89
C VAL A 106 -0.18 -7.35 -7.46
N LEU A 107 -1.26 -6.64 -7.16
CA LEU A 107 -1.56 -6.13 -5.82
C LEU A 107 -2.55 -7.07 -5.14
N VAL A 108 -2.23 -7.58 -3.96
CA VAL A 108 -3.18 -8.25 -3.07
C VAL A 108 -3.50 -7.33 -1.92
N CYS A 109 -4.70 -6.75 -1.89
CA CYS A 109 -5.15 -5.91 -0.79
C CYS A 109 -6.04 -6.76 0.14
N CYS A 110 -5.65 -6.93 1.40
CA CYS A 110 -6.34 -7.87 2.28
C CYS A 110 -7.74 -7.41 2.70
N THR A 111 -7.92 -6.10 2.90
CA THR A 111 -9.15 -5.50 3.43
C THR A 111 -9.62 -4.30 2.61
N GLY A 112 -10.87 -3.88 2.82
CA GLY A 112 -11.42 -2.67 2.20
C GLY A 112 -11.09 -1.38 2.95
N GLY A 113 -10.48 -1.47 4.14
CA GLY A 113 -10.20 -0.31 4.97
C GLY A 113 -11.45 0.31 5.60
N GLU A 114 -12.42 -0.51 5.99
CA GLU A 114 -13.72 -0.07 6.47
C GLU A 114 -13.67 0.68 7.81
N GLU A 115 -12.59 0.52 8.57
CA GLU A 115 -12.40 1.14 9.90
C GLU A 115 -11.47 2.36 9.83
N GLY A 116 -11.06 2.78 8.63
CA GLY A 116 -10.26 3.99 8.43
C GLY A 116 -11.02 5.27 8.78
N GLU A 117 -10.30 6.27 9.29
CA GLU A 117 -10.82 7.63 9.45
C GLU A 117 -10.65 8.42 8.13
N ILE A 118 -11.40 9.51 7.95
CA ILE A 118 -11.09 10.49 6.89
C ILE A 118 -10.03 11.43 7.44
N LEU A 119 -8.79 11.25 7.00
CA LEU A 119 -7.64 12.04 7.47
C LEU A 119 -7.49 13.37 6.73
N ASN A 120 -8.06 13.49 5.53
CA ASN A 120 -8.09 14.74 4.79
C ASN A 120 -9.20 15.67 5.30
N PRO A 121 -8.86 16.82 5.95
CA PRO A 121 -9.85 17.69 6.56
C PRO A 121 -10.85 18.30 5.55
N ALA A 122 -10.47 18.43 4.28
CA ALA A 122 -11.35 18.94 3.24
C ALA A 122 -12.50 17.98 2.89
N LEU A 123 -12.34 16.70 3.21
CA LEU A 123 -13.28 15.62 2.93
C LEU A 123 -14.02 15.11 4.17
N ASP A 124 -13.64 15.53 5.38
CA ASP A 124 -14.25 15.10 6.64
C ASP A 124 -15.69 15.65 6.78
N LYS A 125 -16.63 14.95 6.14
CA LYS A 125 -18.07 15.25 6.12
C LYS A 125 -18.84 13.98 6.45
N PRO A 126 -19.93 14.04 7.26
CA PRO A 126 -20.71 12.86 7.62
C PRO A 126 -21.19 12.03 6.42
N SER A 127 -21.56 12.68 5.31
CA SER A 127 -22.01 12.03 4.08
C SER A 127 -20.91 11.22 3.35
N MET A 128 -19.64 11.44 3.68
CA MET A 128 -18.51 10.69 3.11
C MET A 128 -18.25 9.41 3.91
N ALA A 129 -18.38 9.47 5.25
CA ALA A 129 -18.21 8.31 6.10
C ALA A 129 -19.17 7.15 5.73
N GLU A 130 -20.42 7.46 5.40
CA GLU A 130 -21.42 6.47 4.96
C GLU A 130 -21.03 5.73 3.66
N LYS A 131 -20.14 6.31 2.86
CA LYS A 131 -19.72 5.77 1.55
C LYS A 131 -18.25 5.40 1.52
N LEU A 132 -17.57 5.37 2.68
CA LEU A 132 -16.12 5.28 2.75
C LEU A 132 -15.59 4.01 2.05
N ALA A 133 -16.26 2.87 2.21
CA ALA A 133 -15.87 1.63 1.55
C ALA A 133 -15.92 1.73 0.00
N GLU A 134 -16.97 2.34 -0.55
CA GLU A 134 -17.09 2.56 -2.01
C GLU A 134 -16.01 3.54 -2.49
N ILE A 135 -15.79 4.63 -1.75
CA ILE A 135 -14.78 5.64 -2.07
C ILE A 135 -13.38 5.03 -2.04
N ARG A 136 -13.01 4.29 -0.99
CA ARG A 136 -11.70 3.66 -0.85
C ARG A 136 -11.45 2.59 -1.93
N ALA A 137 -12.48 1.89 -2.37
CA ALA A 137 -12.36 0.98 -3.51
C ALA A 137 -12.03 1.71 -4.83
N GLU A 138 -12.65 2.88 -5.07
CA GLU A 138 -12.32 3.71 -6.22
C GLU A 138 -10.93 4.38 -6.09
N GLU A 139 -10.54 4.79 -4.89
CA GLU A 139 -9.21 5.33 -4.57
C GLU A 139 -8.13 4.29 -4.85
N LEU A 140 -8.29 3.06 -4.34
CA LEU A 140 -7.40 1.93 -4.60
C LEU A 140 -7.27 1.66 -6.10
N ALA A 141 -8.39 1.62 -6.83
CA ALA A 141 -8.37 1.35 -8.26
C ALA A 141 -7.58 2.42 -9.04
N ARG A 142 -7.71 3.69 -8.65
CA ARG A 142 -6.94 4.79 -9.25
C ARG A 142 -5.46 4.71 -8.89
N ALA A 143 -5.14 4.52 -7.61
CA ALA A 143 -3.78 4.39 -7.13
C ALA A 143 -3.07 3.22 -7.83
N ALA A 144 -3.71 2.05 -7.87
CA ALA A 144 -3.17 0.87 -8.53
C ALA A 144 -2.89 1.11 -10.02
N ALA A 145 -3.80 1.77 -10.73
CA ALA A 145 -3.62 2.09 -12.15
C ALA A 145 -2.44 3.05 -12.39
N VAL A 146 -2.28 4.06 -11.54
CA VAL A 146 -1.20 5.06 -11.67
C VAL A 146 0.16 4.50 -11.26
N ILE A 147 0.21 3.67 -10.22
CA ILE A 147 1.43 2.99 -9.78
C ILE A 147 1.87 1.95 -10.83
N GLY A 148 0.94 1.42 -11.62
CA GLY A 148 1.23 0.43 -12.65
C GLY A 148 1.06 -1.00 -12.16
N TYR A 149 0.05 -1.29 -11.33
CA TYR A 149 -0.39 -2.65 -11.08
C TYR A 149 -1.27 -3.16 -12.24
N ASP A 150 -0.94 -4.33 -12.79
CA ASP A 150 -1.73 -4.97 -13.84
C ASP A 150 -3.05 -5.57 -13.30
N GLU A 151 -3.09 -5.95 -12.02
CA GLU A 151 -4.26 -6.56 -11.39
C GLU A 151 -4.30 -6.25 -9.89
N VAL A 152 -5.49 -5.91 -9.39
CA VAL A 152 -5.80 -5.80 -7.97
C VAL A 152 -6.67 -6.98 -7.56
N VAL A 153 -6.24 -7.69 -6.53
CA VAL A 153 -6.93 -8.83 -5.94
C VAL A 153 -7.29 -8.48 -4.50
N MET A 154 -8.58 -8.36 -4.21
CA MET A 154 -9.04 -8.26 -2.82
C MET A 154 -9.02 -9.64 -2.17
N LEU A 155 -8.34 -9.80 -1.04
CA LEU A 155 -8.36 -11.07 -0.29
C LEU A 155 -9.73 -11.31 0.39
N GLY A 156 -10.47 -10.23 0.64
CA GLY A 156 -11.88 -10.25 1.00
C GLY A 156 -12.14 -10.41 2.50
N TYR A 157 -11.37 -9.69 3.33
CA TYR A 157 -11.62 -9.57 4.76
C TYR A 157 -12.02 -8.14 5.13
N ARG A 158 -12.66 -7.96 6.29
CA ARG A 158 -12.93 -6.63 6.85
C ARG A 158 -11.70 -6.11 7.57
N ASP A 159 -11.43 -4.82 7.44
CA ASP A 159 -10.46 -4.11 8.28
C ASP A 159 -10.74 -4.35 9.77
N SER A 160 -9.70 -4.71 10.52
CA SER A 160 -9.82 -4.96 11.95
C SER A 160 -9.80 -3.69 12.78
N GLY A 161 -9.38 -2.56 12.23
CA GLY A 161 -9.06 -1.37 12.99
C GLY A 161 -7.90 -1.59 13.97
N MET A 162 -7.63 -0.58 14.79
CA MET A 162 -6.54 -0.63 15.77
C MET A 162 -6.79 -1.66 16.87
N GLU A 163 -5.71 -2.16 17.49
CA GLU A 163 -5.78 -3.08 18.63
C GLU A 163 -6.60 -2.48 19.79
N GLY A 164 -7.53 -3.27 20.33
CA GLY A 164 -8.44 -2.89 21.40
C GLY A 164 -9.65 -2.06 20.96
N SER A 165 -9.86 -1.86 19.65
CA SER A 165 -11.05 -1.21 19.10
C SER A 165 -12.26 -2.15 19.09
N GLU A 166 -13.47 -1.59 19.00
CA GLU A 166 -14.71 -2.39 18.87
C GLU A 166 -14.73 -3.22 17.59
N ALA A 167 -14.06 -2.74 16.53
CA ALA A 167 -13.95 -3.41 15.25
C ALA A 167 -13.22 -4.77 15.33
N ASN A 168 -12.28 -4.93 16.28
CA ASN A 168 -11.61 -6.20 16.51
C ASN A 168 -12.59 -7.34 16.90
N ALA A 169 -13.78 -7.01 17.44
CA ALA A 169 -14.78 -8.00 17.80
C ALA A 169 -15.67 -8.44 16.61
N HIS A 170 -15.54 -7.81 15.44
CA HIS A 170 -16.33 -8.16 14.28
C HIS A 170 -15.91 -9.56 13.77
N PRO A 171 -16.87 -10.48 13.49
CA PRO A 171 -16.54 -11.86 13.11
C PRO A 171 -15.77 -11.96 11.79
N ASP A 172 -15.97 -11.00 10.88
CA ASP A 172 -15.29 -10.96 9.58
C ASP A 172 -13.96 -10.17 9.58
N CYS A 173 -13.49 -9.72 10.76
CA CYS A 173 -12.27 -8.92 10.83
C CYS A 173 -11.02 -9.76 10.51
N PHE A 174 -10.12 -9.18 9.73
CA PHE A 174 -8.99 -9.91 9.18
C PHE A 174 -8.03 -10.43 10.24
N ALA A 175 -7.69 -9.60 11.24
CA ALA A 175 -6.83 -10.00 12.36
C ALA A 175 -7.32 -11.24 13.11
N ASN A 176 -8.61 -11.57 13.10
CA ASN A 176 -9.17 -12.77 13.73
C ASN A 176 -9.60 -13.88 12.74
N ALA A 177 -9.33 -13.71 11.45
CA ALA A 177 -9.63 -14.72 10.45
C ALA A 177 -8.97 -16.07 10.79
N ASP A 178 -9.63 -17.16 10.41
CA ASP A 178 -9.02 -18.49 10.49
C ASP A 178 -7.73 -18.50 9.65
N LEU A 179 -6.62 -18.90 10.29
CA LEU A 179 -5.31 -18.78 9.67
C LEU A 179 -5.19 -19.68 8.44
N ASP A 180 -5.68 -20.92 8.51
CA ASP A 180 -5.59 -21.86 7.39
C ASP A 180 -6.49 -21.44 6.22
N GLU A 181 -7.65 -20.84 6.50
CA GLU A 181 -8.49 -20.21 5.48
C GLU A 181 -7.77 -19.06 4.78
N ALA A 182 -7.24 -18.10 5.54
CA ALA A 182 -6.57 -16.93 4.99
C ALA A 182 -5.32 -17.30 4.18
N VAL A 183 -4.53 -18.24 4.69
CA VAL A 183 -3.39 -18.83 3.96
C VAL A 183 -3.86 -19.53 2.69
N SER A 184 -4.95 -20.29 2.72
CA SER A 184 -5.51 -20.93 1.53
C SER A 184 -5.94 -19.90 0.48
N ARG A 185 -6.56 -18.79 0.88
CA ARG A 185 -6.91 -17.71 -0.06
C ARG A 185 -5.66 -17.14 -0.74
N LEU A 186 -4.61 -16.82 0.02
CA LEU A 186 -3.37 -16.28 -0.55
C LEU A 186 -2.63 -17.30 -1.43
N VAL A 187 -2.61 -18.59 -1.05
CA VAL A 187 -2.06 -19.67 -1.89
C VAL A 187 -2.76 -19.75 -3.25
N SER A 188 -4.09 -19.63 -3.27
CA SER A 188 -4.86 -19.60 -4.53
C SER A 188 -4.39 -18.47 -5.45
N VAL A 189 -4.16 -17.27 -4.89
CA VAL A 189 -3.64 -16.11 -5.63
C VAL A 189 -2.22 -16.36 -6.14
N ILE A 190 -1.33 -16.89 -5.29
CA ILE A 190 0.05 -17.21 -5.67
C ILE A 190 0.07 -18.23 -6.82
N ARG A 191 -0.71 -19.30 -6.74
CA ARG A 191 -0.77 -20.33 -7.80
C ARG A 191 -1.37 -19.81 -9.10
N ARG A 192 -2.35 -18.91 -9.01
CA ARG A 192 -2.97 -18.25 -10.16
C ARG A 192 -1.99 -17.34 -10.91
N HIS A 193 -1.22 -16.52 -10.18
CA HIS A 193 -0.36 -15.50 -10.78
C HIS A 193 1.09 -15.93 -10.97
N ARG A 194 1.52 -17.00 -10.29
CA ARG A 194 2.87 -17.56 -10.36
C ARG A 194 3.97 -16.50 -10.18
N PRO A 195 3.94 -15.69 -9.10
CA PRO A 195 4.96 -14.68 -8.87
C PRO A 195 6.31 -15.32 -8.55
N GLN A 196 7.39 -14.83 -9.14
CA GLN A 196 8.73 -15.21 -8.69
C GLN A 196 9.12 -14.45 -7.42
N VAL A 197 8.61 -13.22 -7.25
CA VAL A 197 8.91 -12.35 -6.12
C VAL A 197 7.62 -11.95 -5.40
N ILE A 198 7.63 -12.08 -4.06
CA ILE A 198 6.59 -11.57 -3.17
C ILE A 198 7.16 -10.47 -2.26
N VAL A 199 6.42 -9.37 -2.07
CA VAL A 199 6.73 -8.32 -1.09
C VAL A 199 5.59 -8.24 -0.06
N THR A 200 5.94 -8.29 1.23
CA THR A 200 5.00 -8.28 2.37
C THR A 200 5.61 -7.49 3.54
N TYR A 201 4.96 -7.48 4.70
CA TYR A 201 5.49 -6.87 5.92
C TYR A 201 6.43 -7.80 6.72
N PRO A 202 7.40 -7.23 7.46
CA PRO A 202 8.21 -7.96 8.44
C PRO A 202 7.37 -8.43 9.64
N GLU A 203 7.92 -9.30 10.48
CA GLU A 203 7.28 -9.70 11.74
C GLU A 203 7.23 -8.52 12.73
N ASP A 204 8.37 -7.86 12.91
CA ASP A 204 8.48 -6.62 13.67
C ASP A 204 8.05 -5.45 12.79
N GLN A 205 6.88 -4.88 13.08
CA GLN A 205 6.34 -3.71 12.37
C GLN A 205 7.02 -2.38 12.77
N GLY A 206 8.12 -2.44 13.54
CA GLY A 206 8.98 -1.30 13.84
C GLY A 206 8.27 -0.20 14.64
N GLY A 207 7.30 -0.55 15.48
CA GLY A 207 6.55 0.40 16.32
C GLY A 207 5.18 0.83 15.79
N TYR A 208 4.73 0.31 14.64
CA TYR A 208 3.33 0.45 14.18
C TYR A 208 2.64 -0.92 14.09
N MET A 209 2.21 -1.43 15.23
CA MET A 209 1.61 -2.77 15.35
C MET A 209 0.12 -2.77 14.97
N HIS A 210 -0.20 -2.41 13.73
CA HIS A 210 -1.57 -2.58 13.23
C HIS A 210 -1.92 -4.07 13.16
N PRO A 211 -3.04 -4.55 13.74
CA PRO A 211 -3.39 -5.97 13.77
C PRO A 211 -3.38 -6.62 12.38
N ASP A 212 -3.89 -5.92 11.37
CA ASP A 212 -3.90 -6.43 9.99
C ASP A 212 -2.51 -6.50 9.33
N HIS A 213 -1.57 -5.63 9.69
CA HIS A 213 -0.19 -5.69 9.16
C HIS A 213 0.52 -6.93 9.71
N VAL A 214 0.31 -7.23 11.00
CA VAL A 214 0.76 -8.47 11.63
C VAL A 214 0.10 -9.67 10.97
N ARG A 215 -1.22 -9.63 10.74
CA ARG A 215 -1.92 -10.76 10.10
C ARG A 215 -1.48 -10.99 8.65
N VAL A 216 -1.18 -9.93 7.89
CA VAL A 216 -0.54 -10.04 6.57
C VAL A 216 0.76 -10.81 6.67
N HIS A 217 1.64 -10.48 7.61
CA HIS A 217 2.87 -11.23 7.83
C HIS A 217 2.58 -12.71 8.13
N ASP A 218 1.69 -12.98 9.08
CA ASP A 218 1.34 -14.33 9.54
C ASP A 218 0.80 -15.22 8.43
N ILE A 219 0.09 -14.67 7.43
CA ILE A 219 -0.42 -15.45 6.31
C ILE A 219 0.60 -15.57 5.16
N SER A 220 1.44 -14.55 4.95
CA SER A 220 2.34 -14.48 3.79
C SER A 220 3.45 -15.51 3.85
N ILE A 221 4.05 -15.72 5.03
CA ILE A 221 5.12 -16.72 5.22
C ILE A 221 4.64 -18.16 4.92
N PRO A 222 3.59 -18.68 5.59
CA PRO A 222 3.09 -20.01 5.28
C PRO A 222 2.49 -20.11 3.87
N ALA A 223 1.89 -19.04 3.31
CA ALA A 223 1.40 -19.10 1.93
C ALA A 223 2.53 -19.24 0.90
N PHE A 224 3.65 -18.53 1.10
CA PHE A 224 4.86 -18.67 0.29
C PHE A 224 5.38 -20.12 0.32
N GLU A 225 5.46 -20.72 1.52
CA GLU A 225 5.97 -22.08 1.71
C GLU A 225 5.02 -23.16 1.16
N ARG A 226 3.71 -22.98 1.35
CA ARG A 226 2.68 -23.98 0.97
C ARG A 226 2.26 -23.92 -0.49
N ALA A 227 2.46 -22.79 -1.18
CA ALA A 227 2.04 -22.65 -2.57
C ALA A 227 2.69 -23.69 -3.51
N GLY A 228 3.92 -24.11 -3.20
CA GLY A 228 4.67 -25.15 -3.92
C GLY A 228 4.35 -26.60 -3.52
N ASP A 229 3.63 -26.84 -2.42
CA ASP A 229 3.30 -28.22 -1.99
C ASP A 229 2.08 -28.76 -2.73
N ALA A 230 2.29 -29.73 -3.62
CA ALA A 230 1.23 -30.40 -4.39
C ALA A 230 0.16 -31.11 -3.54
N ARG A 231 0.46 -31.40 -2.26
CA ARG A 231 -0.49 -32.04 -1.34
C ARG A 231 -1.34 -31.02 -0.59
N TYR A 232 -0.86 -29.78 -0.46
CA TYR A 232 -1.61 -28.71 0.20
C TYR A 232 -2.67 -28.18 -0.74
N ARG A 233 -3.94 -28.40 -0.40
CA ARG A 233 -5.12 -27.85 -1.11
C ARG A 233 -4.98 -27.91 -2.65
N PRO A 234 -4.90 -29.12 -3.25
CA PRO A 234 -4.72 -29.28 -4.70
C PRO A 234 -5.87 -28.69 -5.52
N ASP A 235 -7.02 -28.44 -4.89
CA ASP A 235 -8.17 -27.74 -5.47
C ASP A 235 -7.90 -26.26 -5.79
N LEU A 236 -6.85 -25.65 -5.23
CA LEU A 236 -6.50 -24.24 -5.43
C LEU A 236 -5.60 -23.98 -6.66
N GLY A 237 -5.49 -24.96 -7.55
CA GLY A 237 -4.71 -24.87 -8.79
C GLY A 237 -3.32 -25.50 -8.70
N GLU A 238 -2.62 -25.47 -9.82
CA GLU A 238 -1.31 -26.10 -9.99
C GLU A 238 -0.27 -25.49 -9.02
N PRO A 239 0.57 -26.32 -8.37
CA PRO A 239 1.59 -25.84 -7.44
C PRO A 239 2.57 -24.86 -8.09
N TRP A 240 2.98 -23.88 -7.31
CA TRP A 240 3.96 -22.89 -7.72
C TRP A 240 4.79 -22.46 -6.51
N SER A 241 6.11 -22.53 -6.63
CA SER A 241 7.05 -22.08 -5.59
C SER A 241 7.60 -20.72 -5.97
N PRO A 242 7.17 -19.61 -5.33
CA PRO A 242 7.84 -18.33 -5.52
C PRO A 242 9.31 -18.44 -5.10
N ALA A 243 10.19 -17.72 -5.77
CA ALA A 243 11.63 -17.84 -5.56
C ALA A 243 12.12 -16.99 -4.38
N LYS A 244 11.56 -15.79 -4.21
CA LYS A 244 12.01 -14.80 -3.21
C LYS A 244 10.84 -14.12 -2.52
N LEU A 245 10.97 -13.89 -1.21
CA LEU A 245 10.05 -13.10 -0.41
C LEU A 245 10.83 -12.01 0.32
N TYR A 246 10.35 -10.78 0.17
CA TYR A 246 10.95 -9.57 0.75
C TYR A 246 10.02 -8.90 1.74
N TYR A 247 10.61 -8.30 2.76
CA TYR A 247 9.93 -7.35 3.63
C TYR A 247 10.15 -5.93 3.14
N THR A 248 9.07 -5.14 3.09
CA THR A 248 9.15 -3.69 2.91
C THR A 248 9.30 -2.98 4.25
N LEU A 249 10.04 -1.87 4.27
CA LEU A 249 10.26 -1.06 5.46
C LEU A 249 10.47 0.43 5.14
N TRP A 250 10.45 1.25 6.18
CA TRP A 250 11.00 2.60 6.17
C TRP A 250 12.30 2.58 6.94
N SER A 251 13.43 2.74 6.24
CA SER A 251 14.74 2.79 6.90
C SER A 251 14.86 4.01 7.79
N ARG A 252 15.62 3.88 8.88
CA ARG A 252 16.00 5.01 9.72
C ARG A 252 16.76 6.03 8.89
N LYS A 253 17.67 5.57 8.03
CA LYS A 253 18.44 6.42 7.13
C LYS A 253 17.54 7.32 6.27
N ARG A 254 16.49 6.78 5.64
CA ARG A 254 15.52 7.58 4.87
C ARG A 254 14.85 8.67 5.71
N ILE A 255 14.48 8.35 6.95
CA ILE A 255 13.84 9.30 7.87
C ILE A 255 14.82 10.41 8.26
N GLU A 256 16.07 10.06 8.57
CA GLU A 256 17.12 11.02 8.94
C GLU A 256 17.48 11.93 7.76
N GLU A 257 17.62 11.40 6.56
CA GLU A 257 17.91 12.18 5.34
C GLU A 257 16.78 13.17 5.02
N ARG A 258 15.51 12.75 5.14
CA ARG A 258 14.35 13.65 5.01
C ARG A 258 14.35 14.72 6.09
N HIS A 259 14.56 14.34 7.35
CA HIS A 259 14.61 15.29 8.45
C HIS A 259 15.71 16.35 8.25
N GLN A 260 16.90 15.93 7.86
CA GLN A 260 18.01 16.84 7.57
C GLN A 260 17.67 17.77 6.40
N ALA A 261 17.03 17.28 5.35
CA ALA A 261 16.60 18.10 4.22
C ALA A 261 15.60 19.19 4.62
N PHE A 262 14.65 18.90 5.52
CA PHE A 262 13.78 19.94 6.10
C PHE A 262 14.60 21.01 6.83
N GLN A 263 15.55 20.59 7.67
CA GLN A 263 16.41 21.51 8.43
C GLN A 263 17.28 22.39 7.52
N ASP A 264 17.90 21.80 6.50
CA ASP A 264 18.79 22.50 5.57
C ASP A 264 18.04 23.59 4.76
N LEU A 265 16.76 23.38 4.51
CA LEU A 265 15.87 24.34 3.85
C LEU A 265 15.23 25.35 4.82
N GLY A 266 15.50 25.23 6.13
CA GLY A 266 14.86 26.06 7.15
C GLY A 266 13.35 25.82 7.29
N LEU A 267 12.87 24.63 6.91
CA LEU A 267 11.48 24.21 7.00
C LEU A 267 11.23 23.46 8.32
N GLU A 268 9.98 23.47 8.78
CA GLU A 268 9.58 22.66 9.93
C GLU A 268 9.52 21.17 9.54
N SER A 269 10.30 20.34 10.21
CA SER A 269 10.31 18.91 9.97
C SER A 269 9.08 18.23 10.59
N PRO A 270 8.39 17.35 9.86
CA PRO A 270 7.29 16.55 10.39
C PRO A 270 7.76 15.38 11.29
N TYR A 271 9.06 15.10 11.33
CA TYR A 271 9.67 14.06 12.17
C TYR A 271 10.02 14.62 13.56
N ASN A 272 9.38 14.07 14.59
CA ASN A 272 9.65 14.39 15.99
C ASN A 272 10.55 13.32 16.67
N ASP A 273 10.91 13.55 17.93
CA ASP A 273 11.75 12.66 18.74
C ASP A 273 11.32 11.19 18.74
N TRP A 274 10.03 10.89 18.62
CA TRP A 274 9.52 9.52 18.64
C TRP A 274 10.07 8.72 17.45
N TRP A 275 10.15 9.34 16.27
CA TRP A 275 10.72 8.71 15.08
C TRP A 275 12.17 8.28 15.31
N PHE A 276 12.94 9.08 16.05
CA PHE A 276 14.36 8.85 16.28
C PHE A 276 14.64 7.92 17.48
N LYS A 277 13.68 7.76 18.39
CA LYS A 277 13.81 6.85 19.56
C LYS A 277 13.52 5.39 19.22
N ARG A 278 12.85 5.10 18.11
CA ARG A 278 12.62 3.72 17.65
C ARG A 278 13.96 3.00 17.44
N PRO A 279 14.06 1.69 17.66
CA PRO A 279 15.21 0.91 17.19
C PRO A 279 15.38 1.06 15.68
N SER A 280 16.62 1.23 15.22
CA SER A 280 16.93 1.10 13.80
C SER A 280 17.01 -0.38 13.44
N THR A 281 16.49 -0.74 12.28
CA THR A 281 16.60 -2.08 11.69
C THR A 281 17.36 -2.03 10.35
N ASP A 282 18.07 -0.93 10.09
CA ASP A 282 18.77 -0.71 8.83
C ASP A 282 19.90 -1.71 8.59
N ASP A 283 20.44 -2.32 9.66
CA ASP A 283 21.44 -3.40 9.59
C ASP A 283 20.88 -4.69 8.95
N GLN A 284 19.56 -4.81 8.88
CA GLN A 284 18.87 -5.93 8.24
C GLN A 284 18.63 -5.70 6.74
N ILE A 285 18.79 -4.47 6.23
CA ILE A 285 18.54 -4.14 4.82
C ILE A 285 19.49 -4.93 3.94
N THR A 286 18.93 -5.78 3.09
CA THR A 286 19.69 -6.58 2.13
C THR A 286 19.62 -6.05 0.72
N THR A 287 18.65 -5.17 0.43
CA THR A 287 18.28 -4.84 -0.94
C THR A 287 17.82 -3.40 -1.02
N GLN A 288 18.34 -2.68 -2.00
CA GLN A 288 18.06 -1.26 -2.23
C GLN A 288 17.79 -1.05 -3.71
N VAL A 289 16.51 -1.00 -4.05
CA VAL A 289 16.06 -0.86 -5.44
C VAL A 289 16.18 0.61 -5.85
N PRO A 290 16.98 0.97 -6.86
CA PRO A 290 17.01 2.33 -7.39
C PRO A 290 15.66 2.70 -8.00
N VAL A 291 15.12 3.85 -7.61
CA VAL A 291 13.78 4.31 -8.01
C VAL A 291 13.80 5.67 -8.73
N ASP A 292 14.98 6.07 -9.20
CA ASP A 292 15.16 7.27 -10.01
C ASP A 292 14.22 7.24 -11.22
N GLY A 293 13.46 8.33 -11.40
CA GLY A 293 12.46 8.45 -12.47
C GLY A 293 11.08 7.84 -12.19
N PHE A 294 10.88 7.17 -11.04
CA PHE A 294 9.61 6.52 -10.68
C PHE A 294 8.97 7.07 -9.40
N ILE A 295 9.56 8.08 -8.75
CA ILE A 295 9.02 8.70 -7.53
C ILE A 295 7.61 9.29 -7.74
N ASP A 296 7.30 9.76 -8.95
CA ASP A 296 5.98 10.34 -9.26
C ASP A 296 4.85 9.31 -9.08
N ALA A 297 5.12 8.01 -9.27
CA ALA A 297 4.16 6.94 -8.99
C ALA A 297 3.74 6.91 -7.50
N ARG A 298 4.68 7.17 -6.58
CA ARG A 298 4.39 7.31 -5.14
C ARG A 298 3.52 8.55 -4.90
N ILE A 299 3.90 9.68 -5.47
CA ILE A 299 3.21 10.96 -5.26
C ILE A 299 1.77 10.86 -5.76
N GLU A 300 1.57 10.43 -7.00
CA GLU A 300 0.24 10.33 -7.60
C GLU A 300 -0.59 9.20 -6.98
N GLY A 301 0.03 8.07 -6.61
CA GLY A 301 -0.61 6.99 -5.86
C GLY A 301 -1.13 7.46 -4.50
N LEU A 302 -0.32 8.20 -3.74
CA LEU A 302 -0.73 8.79 -2.47
C LEU A 302 -1.88 9.80 -2.67
N LEU A 303 -1.78 10.69 -3.65
CA LEU A 303 -2.83 11.67 -3.95
C LEU A 303 -4.15 11.03 -4.43
N ALA A 304 -4.10 9.80 -4.98
CA ALA A 304 -5.30 9.07 -5.38
C ALA A 304 -6.14 8.62 -4.17
N HIS A 305 -5.51 8.41 -3.01
CA HIS A 305 -6.13 8.10 -1.71
C HIS A 305 -6.55 9.37 -0.97
N ALA A 306 -7.39 10.19 -1.60
CA ALA A 306 -7.76 11.51 -1.12
C ALA A 306 -8.40 11.51 0.28
N THR A 307 -9.09 10.44 0.70
CA THR A 307 -9.63 10.32 2.06
C THR A 307 -8.55 10.12 3.13
N GLN A 308 -7.44 9.45 2.79
CA GLN A 308 -6.34 9.10 3.72
C GLN A 308 -5.17 10.08 3.65
N ILE A 309 -4.97 10.69 2.49
CA ILE A 309 -3.82 11.54 2.20
C ILE A 309 -4.29 12.96 1.93
N ASP A 310 -3.90 13.87 2.82
CA ASP A 310 -4.05 15.31 2.61
C ASP A 310 -2.99 15.79 1.60
N PRO A 311 -3.37 16.41 0.46
CA PRO A 311 -2.42 17.00 -0.47
C PRO A 311 -1.56 18.12 0.15
N GLU A 312 -1.97 18.70 1.27
CA GLU A 312 -1.20 19.71 2.03
C GLU A 312 -0.32 19.08 3.13
N SER A 313 -0.26 17.75 3.22
CA SER A 313 0.53 17.06 4.25
C SER A 313 2.03 17.36 4.14
N THR A 314 2.58 18.02 5.16
CA THR A 314 4.03 18.24 5.28
C THR A 314 4.81 16.93 5.32
N PHE A 315 4.25 15.88 5.91
CA PHE A 315 4.90 14.56 5.99
C PHE A 315 5.13 13.95 4.59
N TRP A 316 4.12 14.00 3.72
CA TRP A 316 4.18 13.42 2.39
C TRP A 316 4.80 14.36 1.35
N PHE A 317 4.43 15.64 1.37
CA PHE A 317 4.69 16.60 0.29
C PHE A 317 5.40 17.89 0.75
N GLY A 318 5.92 17.93 1.98
CA GLY A 318 6.54 19.14 2.54
C GLY A 318 7.92 19.49 1.97
N LEU A 319 8.63 18.52 1.36
CA LEU A 319 9.89 18.78 0.67
C LEU A 319 9.64 19.14 -0.81
N PRO A 320 10.43 20.06 -1.39
CA PRO A 320 10.40 20.31 -2.83
C PRO A 320 10.65 19.02 -3.63
N PRO A 321 9.92 18.76 -4.74
CA PRO A 321 10.01 17.49 -5.47
C PRO A 321 11.43 17.12 -5.93
N GLU A 322 12.26 18.10 -6.30
CA GLU A 322 13.66 17.88 -6.68
C GLU A 322 14.54 17.43 -5.50
N VAL A 323 14.24 17.90 -4.29
CA VAL A 323 14.94 17.50 -3.06
C VAL A 323 14.50 16.09 -2.68
N GLU A 324 13.18 15.86 -2.60
CA GLU A 324 12.58 14.55 -2.30
C GLU A 324 13.13 13.43 -3.18
N ARG A 325 13.34 13.69 -4.48
CA ARG A 325 13.89 12.72 -5.43
C ARG A 325 15.38 12.38 -5.21
N SER A 326 16.13 13.23 -4.52
CA SER A 326 17.60 13.12 -4.42
C SER A 326 18.11 12.56 -3.10
N ILE A 327 17.36 12.76 -2.01
CA ILE A 327 17.84 12.48 -0.64
C ILE A 327 17.91 10.99 -0.32
N HIS A 328 16.98 10.19 -0.84
CA HIS A 328 16.92 8.76 -0.63
C HIS A 328 16.36 8.08 -1.89
N PRO A 329 17.18 7.89 -2.95
CA PRO A 329 16.73 7.48 -4.28
C PRO A 329 16.52 5.95 -4.39
N TYR A 330 16.17 5.31 -3.28
CA TYR A 330 15.94 3.86 -3.20
C TYR A 330 14.63 3.54 -2.48
N ASP A 331 14.02 2.40 -2.82
CA ASP A 331 13.17 1.68 -1.87
C ASP A 331 14.02 0.58 -1.22
N ASP A 332 14.01 0.51 0.12
CA ASP A 332 14.74 -0.49 0.90
C ASP A 332 13.89 -1.74 1.18
N TYR A 333 14.53 -2.91 1.16
CA TYR A 333 13.92 -4.21 1.43
C TYR A 333 14.85 -5.14 2.22
N VAL A 334 14.24 -6.12 2.88
CA VAL A 334 14.93 -7.23 3.55
C VAL A 334 14.52 -8.55 2.89
N LEU A 335 15.49 -9.33 2.40
CA LEU A 335 15.24 -10.67 1.88
C LEU A 335 14.94 -11.63 3.03
N ALA A 336 13.68 -12.04 3.13
CA ALA A 336 13.19 -12.89 4.22
C ALA A 336 13.22 -14.39 3.89
N ARG A 337 12.96 -14.75 2.62
CA ARG A 337 13.07 -16.12 2.09
C ARG A 337 13.62 -16.08 0.68
N GLY A 338 14.45 -17.05 0.32
CA GLY A 338 15.03 -17.19 -1.00
C GLY A 338 16.54 -17.45 -0.97
N PRO A 339 17.17 -17.63 -2.14
CA PRO A 339 18.62 -17.78 -2.24
C PRO A 339 19.32 -16.53 -1.72
N ARG A 340 20.38 -16.73 -0.92
CA ARG A 340 21.19 -15.63 -0.40
C ARG A 340 21.94 -14.96 -1.56
N PRO A 341 21.92 -13.63 -1.66
CA PRO A 341 22.68 -12.93 -2.68
C PRO A 341 24.18 -13.07 -2.44
N ALA A 342 24.96 -13.00 -3.50
CA ALA A 342 26.41 -13.09 -3.44
C ALA A 342 27.06 -11.81 -2.88
N GLU A 343 26.44 -10.65 -3.15
CA GLU A 343 26.86 -9.33 -2.71
C GLU A 343 25.65 -8.56 -2.17
N LEU A 344 25.89 -7.67 -1.19
CA LEU A 344 24.87 -6.83 -0.59
C LEU A 344 25.26 -5.34 -0.72
N PRO A 345 24.29 -4.44 -0.86
CA PRO A 345 22.87 -4.72 -1.07
C PRO A 345 22.57 -5.13 -2.52
N GLU A 346 21.61 -6.05 -2.71
CA GLU A 346 21.02 -6.31 -4.04
C GLU A 346 20.42 -5.00 -4.59
N ARG A 347 20.44 -4.82 -5.92
CA ARG A 347 19.85 -3.63 -6.58
C ARG A 347 18.57 -3.93 -7.36
N ASP A 348 18.13 -5.17 -7.30
CA ASP A 348 16.99 -5.71 -8.03
C ASP A 348 16.39 -6.88 -7.26
N LEU A 349 15.07 -6.87 -7.04
CA LEU A 349 14.37 -7.96 -6.37
C LEU A 349 14.44 -9.27 -7.20
N PHE A 350 14.56 -9.14 -8.53
CA PHE A 350 14.70 -10.25 -9.47
C PHE A 350 16.16 -10.61 -9.75
N GLU A 351 17.12 -10.11 -8.97
CA GLU A 351 18.53 -10.48 -9.10
C GLU A 351 18.67 -12.01 -8.99
N GLY A 352 19.37 -12.61 -9.95
CA GLY A 352 19.49 -14.06 -10.14
C GLY A 352 18.36 -14.73 -10.92
N LEU A 353 17.23 -14.05 -11.19
CA LEU A 353 16.05 -14.63 -11.84
C LEU A 353 15.82 -14.12 -13.27
N ARG A 354 16.41 -13.00 -13.66
CA ARG A 354 16.20 -12.41 -15.00
C ARG A 354 16.75 -13.25 -16.15
N ALA A 355 17.84 -13.98 -15.93
CA ALA A 355 18.49 -14.79 -16.97
C ALA A 355 17.65 -16.03 -17.35
N GLU A 356 16.85 -16.56 -16.43
CA GLU A 356 15.98 -17.72 -16.67
C GLU A 356 14.77 -17.33 -17.55
N ALA A 357 14.22 -16.12 -17.38
CA ALA A 357 13.11 -15.61 -18.18
C ALA A 357 13.48 -15.34 -19.65
N ALA A 358 14.76 -15.00 -19.93
CA ALA A 358 15.23 -14.73 -21.29
C ALA A 358 15.52 -16.02 -22.10
N GLY A 359 15.71 -17.17 -21.44
CA GLY A 359 16.07 -18.44 -22.08
C GLY A 359 14.90 -19.23 -22.67
N GLU A 360 13.65 -18.89 -22.35
CA GLU A 360 12.46 -19.60 -22.86
C GLU A 360 11.97 -19.10 -24.23
N TYR A 361 12.62 -18.08 -24.81
CA TYR A 361 12.27 -17.49 -26.11
C TYR A 361 13.35 -17.69 -27.20
N GLY A 362 14.37 -18.51 -26.93
CA GLY A 362 15.50 -18.79 -27.83
C GLY A 362 15.28 -19.95 -28.78
#